data_AF-A0A068Z0E1-F1
#
_entry.id   AF-A0A068Z0E1-F1
#
_cell.length_a   1.000
_cell.length_b   1.000
_cell.length_c   1.000
_cell.angle_alpha   90.00
_cell.angle_beta   90.00
_cell.angle_gamma   90.00
#
_symmetry.space_group_name_H-M   'P 1'
#
loop_
_entity.id
_entity.type
_entity.pdbx_description
1 polymer ?
#
loop_
_entity_poly.entity_id
_entity_poly.type
_entity_poly.pdbx_seq_one_letter_code
_entity_poly.pdbx_strand_id
1 'polypeptide(L)'
;MSAMRAIGALNEVIAPLMPHLMLAPVLLPLLTAALMLLMGEDKQRAKLTLNMASALLGLGVSVALLGWADQQGPASTMDVYLAGNWPAPYGIALALDRLSALMLVLTSTIALASSVFAAARWHRAGVHFHPLFQLQLMGLCGAFLTADLFNLFVFFEIMLAASYGLLLHGSGRVRVQSGLHFIAVNLAASSLFLIGASMLYGITGTLNMADLAQGIPQVAEADRGLLHAAAGILATAFLIKAAVWPLNFWLVPAYSAATAPVGALFALMTKVGIYVILRLWLLLFGVDAPGFDSSDPKTRTDFNEINHLAANFRNFCNGMICLYKCYLVFLFICVKVMACLSSSPAPAPTNTSNSSRRFVTTRAAPSNAPSPPLGGLTSWEANSSQ
;
A
#
# COMPACT_ATOMS: atom_id res chain seq x y z
N MET A 1 17.69 29.30 -14.33
CA MET A 1 18.67 28.82 -15.32
C MET A 1 19.26 27.45 -14.99
N SER A 2 19.71 27.17 -13.76
CA SER A 2 20.33 25.87 -13.42
C SER A 2 19.36 24.68 -13.44
N ALA A 3 18.11 24.86 -12.97
CA ALA A 3 17.09 23.80 -13.03
C ALA A 3 16.68 23.45 -14.47
N MET A 4 16.47 24.45 -15.34
CA MET A 4 16.17 24.21 -16.76
C MET A 4 17.31 23.51 -17.50
N ARG A 5 18.57 23.80 -17.18
CA ARG A 5 19.73 23.09 -17.75
C ARG A 5 19.83 21.65 -17.26
N ALA A 6 19.55 21.41 -15.98
CA ALA A 6 19.52 20.06 -15.42
C ALA A 6 18.39 19.21 -16.05
N ILE A 7 17.22 19.79 -16.26
CA ILE A 7 16.08 19.14 -16.95
C ILE A 7 16.44 18.83 -18.40
N GLY A 8 17.06 19.78 -19.12
CA GLY A 8 17.51 19.56 -20.50
C GLY A 8 18.54 18.42 -20.64
N ALA A 9 19.54 18.36 -19.75
CA ALA A 9 20.51 17.27 -19.74
C ALA A 9 19.89 15.90 -19.37
N LEU A 10 18.90 15.90 -18.47
CA LEU A 10 18.16 14.68 -18.12
C LEU A 10 17.39 14.13 -19.33
N ASN A 11 16.82 15.01 -20.15
CA ASN A 11 16.05 14.63 -21.32
C ASN A 11 16.88 13.99 -22.42
N GLU A 12 18.10 14.49 -22.67
CA GLU A 12 19.00 13.87 -23.65
C GLU A 12 19.35 12.42 -23.28
N VAL A 13 19.38 12.11 -21.99
CA VAL A 13 19.60 10.74 -21.48
C VAL A 13 18.32 9.90 -21.49
N ILE A 14 17.16 10.49 -21.19
CA ILE A 14 15.88 9.76 -21.08
C ILE A 14 15.27 9.46 -22.45
N ALA A 15 15.36 10.39 -23.41
CA ALA A 15 14.76 10.25 -24.73
C ALA A 15 15.08 8.91 -25.44
N PRO A 16 16.34 8.42 -25.49
CA PRO A 16 16.65 7.13 -26.12
C PRO A 16 16.18 5.91 -25.30
N LEU A 17 15.91 6.08 -24.01
CA LEU A 17 15.45 5.00 -23.11
C LEU A 17 13.92 4.88 -23.09
N MET A 18 13.20 5.90 -23.56
CA MET A 18 11.75 5.85 -23.73
C MET A 18 11.38 5.06 -24.99
N PRO A 19 10.31 4.23 -24.96
CA PRO A 19 9.34 4.09 -23.86
C PRO A 19 9.71 3.02 -22.81
N HIS A 20 10.86 2.34 -22.95
CA HIS A 20 11.21 1.16 -22.15
C HIS A 20 11.47 1.49 -20.67
N LEU A 21 11.84 2.75 -20.38
CA LEU A 21 12.05 3.24 -19.02
C LEU A 21 10.79 3.11 -18.14
N MET A 22 9.59 3.10 -18.72
CA MET A 22 8.32 2.88 -18.00
C MET A 22 8.26 1.51 -17.32
N LEU A 23 9.02 0.53 -17.79
CA LEU A 23 9.05 -0.82 -17.23
C LEU A 23 10.01 -0.93 -16.02
N ALA A 24 10.96 0.00 -15.89
CA ALA A 24 12.00 -0.04 -14.88
C ALA A 24 11.45 -0.02 -13.43
N PRO A 25 10.44 0.79 -13.06
CA PRO A 25 9.86 0.78 -11.70
C PRO A 25 9.27 -0.57 -11.27
N VAL A 26 8.92 -1.45 -12.22
CA VAL A 26 8.39 -2.80 -11.94
C VAL A 26 9.51 -3.84 -12.00
N LEU A 27 10.33 -3.82 -13.05
CA LEU A 27 11.40 -4.81 -13.23
C LEU A 27 12.53 -4.68 -12.22
N LEU A 28 12.91 -3.46 -11.86
CA LEU A 28 14.01 -3.22 -10.93
C LEU A 28 13.75 -3.88 -9.57
N PRO A 29 12.61 -3.64 -8.88
CA PRO A 29 12.33 -4.32 -7.63
C PRO A 29 12.14 -5.84 -7.79
N LEU A 30 11.54 -6.30 -8.88
CA LEU A 30 11.39 -7.73 -9.18
C LEU A 30 12.76 -8.45 -9.28
N LEU A 31 13.67 -7.92 -10.09
CA LEU A 31 15.00 -8.47 -10.28
C LEU A 31 15.82 -8.40 -8.99
N THR A 32 15.71 -7.29 -8.25
CA THR A 32 16.41 -7.14 -6.97
C THR A 32 15.90 -8.17 -5.95
N ALA A 33 14.59 -8.39 -5.87
CA ALA A 33 14.00 -9.42 -5.02
C ALA A 33 14.49 -10.83 -5.41
N ALA A 34 14.46 -11.17 -6.70
CA ALA A 34 14.92 -12.46 -7.22
C ALA A 34 16.40 -12.71 -6.90
N LEU A 35 17.27 -11.71 -7.13
CA LEU A 35 18.69 -11.79 -6.78
C LEU A 35 18.88 -12.02 -5.28
N MET A 36 18.15 -11.31 -4.42
CA MET A 36 18.24 -11.49 -2.97
C MET A 36 17.74 -12.86 -2.49
N LEU A 37 16.79 -13.49 -3.19
CA LEU A 37 16.32 -14.84 -2.89
C LEU A 37 17.37 -15.90 -3.27
N LEU A 38 18.09 -15.71 -4.37
CA LEU A 38 19.19 -16.59 -4.79
C LEU A 38 20.43 -16.45 -3.91
N MET A 39 20.57 -15.33 -3.19
CA MET A 39 21.66 -15.12 -2.24
C MET A 39 21.42 -15.89 -0.93
N GLY A 40 22.47 -16.59 -0.46
CA GLY A 40 22.46 -17.30 0.82
C GLY A 40 22.06 -16.42 2.01
N GLU A 41 21.51 -17.07 3.04
CA GLU A 41 20.91 -16.41 4.21
C GLU A 41 21.91 -15.57 5.03
N ASP A 42 23.20 -15.91 4.96
CA ASP A 42 24.28 -15.23 5.68
C ASP A 42 24.63 -13.85 5.11
N LYS A 43 24.25 -13.58 3.86
CA LYS A 43 24.63 -12.35 3.14
C LYS A 43 23.71 -11.17 3.45
N GLN A 44 23.25 -11.04 4.69
CA GLN A 44 22.30 -10.00 5.09
C GLN A 44 22.80 -8.61 4.65
N ARG A 45 24.02 -8.20 5.03
CA ARG A 45 24.56 -6.87 4.65
C ARG A 45 24.44 -6.57 3.15
N ALA A 46 24.71 -7.56 2.30
CA ALA A 46 24.59 -7.41 0.85
C ALA A 46 23.13 -7.27 0.40
N LYS A 47 22.18 -7.99 1.02
CA LYS A 47 20.73 -7.82 0.76
C LYS A 47 20.25 -6.41 1.11
N LEU A 48 20.73 -5.84 2.23
CA LEU A 48 20.41 -4.46 2.61
C LEU A 48 21.00 -3.44 1.63
N THR A 49 22.27 -3.58 1.26
CA THR A 49 22.89 -2.66 0.29
C THR A 49 22.20 -2.72 -1.06
N LEU A 50 21.82 -3.91 -1.53
CA LEU A 50 21.02 -4.08 -2.74
C LEU A 50 19.64 -3.45 -2.60
N ASN A 51 18.98 -3.59 -1.45
CA ASN A 51 17.67 -2.99 -1.19
C ASN A 51 17.72 -1.46 -1.26
N MET A 52 18.71 -0.85 -0.61
CA MET A 52 18.90 0.60 -0.60
C MET A 52 19.31 1.12 -1.97
N ALA A 53 20.22 0.42 -2.66
CA ALA A 53 20.62 0.78 -4.02
C ALA A 53 19.43 0.71 -5.00
N SER A 54 18.62 -0.36 -4.91
CA SER A 54 17.39 -0.50 -5.68
C SER A 54 16.40 0.65 -5.41
N ALA A 55 16.14 0.97 -4.14
CA ALA A 55 15.24 2.07 -3.77
C ALA A 55 15.74 3.43 -4.26
N LEU A 56 17.06 3.68 -4.20
CA LEU A 56 17.67 4.91 -4.69
C LEU A 56 17.59 5.02 -6.22
N LEU A 57 17.88 3.95 -6.93
CA LEU A 57 17.73 3.89 -8.40
C LEU A 57 16.27 4.06 -8.81
N GLY A 58 15.34 3.40 -8.12
CA GLY A 58 13.90 3.54 -8.34
C GLY A 58 13.41 4.98 -8.14
N LEU A 59 13.96 5.70 -7.15
CA LEU A 59 13.69 7.13 -6.98
C LEU A 59 14.21 7.96 -8.15
N GLY A 60 15.44 7.70 -8.61
CA GLY A 60 16.01 8.37 -9.79
C GLY A 60 15.15 8.16 -11.05
N VAL A 61 14.73 6.92 -11.30
CA VAL A 61 13.82 6.57 -12.41
C VAL A 61 12.46 7.27 -12.25
N SER A 62 11.89 7.28 -11.05
CA SER A 62 10.59 7.92 -10.80
C SER A 62 10.63 9.43 -11.04
N VAL A 63 11.72 10.10 -10.62
CA VAL A 63 11.94 11.54 -10.86
C VAL A 63 12.14 11.81 -12.35
N ALA A 64 12.86 10.95 -13.06
CA ALA A 64 13.02 11.03 -14.51
C ALA A 64 11.67 10.90 -15.24
N LEU A 65 10.84 9.92 -14.86
CA LEU A 65 9.49 9.74 -15.43
C LEU A 65 8.57 10.94 -15.12
N LEU A 66 8.68 11.53 -13.93
CA LEU A 66 7.93 12.75 -13.59
C LEU A 66 8.36 13.94 -14.45
N GLY A 67 9.66 14.14 -14.62
CA GLY A 67 10.18 15.19 -15.50
C GLY A 67 9.73 15.01 -16.95
N TRP A 68 9.63 13.77 -17.42
CA TRP A 68 9.13 13.45 -18.75
C TRP A 68 7.61 13.70 -18.89
N ALA A 69 6.80 13.28 -17.91
CA ALA A 69 5.35 13.48 -17.90
C ALA A 69 4.93 14.96 -17.81
N ASP A 70 5.78 15.82 -17.26
CA ASP A 70 5.51 17.27 -17.14
C ASP A 70 5.75 18.03 -18.46
N GLN A 71 6.57 17.47 -19.37
CA GLN A 71 6.93 18.13 -20.64
C GLN A 71 5.93 17.91 -21.76
N GLN A 72 5.09 16.88 -21.64
CA GLN A 72 4.01 16.62 -22.58
C GLN A 72 2.98 17.74 -22.43
N GLY A 73 2.68 18.44 -23.52
CA GLY A 73 1.90 19.69 -23.59
C GLY A 73 0.48 19.61 -23.00
N PRO A 74 -0.59 19.93 -23.74
CA PRO A 74 -1.96 19.76 -23.22
C PRO A 74 -2.18 18.33 -22.71
N ALA A 75 -3.01 18.20 -21.69
CA ALA A 75 -3.21 17.01 -20.83
C ALA A 75 -3.67 15.70 -21.54
N SER A 76 -3.64 15.65 -22.88
CA SER A 76 -4.15 14.56 -23.72
C SER A 76 -3.07 13.63 -24.29
N THR A 77 -1.77 13.91 -24.07
CA THR A 77 -0.71 12.98 -24.49
C THR A 77 -0.35 12.12 -23.29
N MET A 78 -0.95 10.92 -23.23
CA MET A 78 -0.58 9.89 -22.26
C MET A 78 0.40 8.96 -22.98
N ASP A 79 1.60 8.79 -22.43
CA ASP A 79 2.53 7.81 -23.00
C ASP A 79 2.07 6.40 -22.64
N VAL A 80 1.99 5.56 -23.67
CA VAL A 80 1.58 4.17 -23.55
C VAL A 80 2.73 3.27 -23.99
N TYR A 81 3.13 2.37 -23.11
CA TYR A 81 4.04 1.28 -23.41
C TYR A 81 3.25 -0.01 -23.63
N LEU A 82 3.32 -0.55 -24.85
CA LEU A 82 2.71 -1.82 -25.21
C LEU A 82 3.66 -2.98 -24.88
N ALA A 83 3.32 -3.77 -23.87
CA ALA A 83 4.10 -4.94 -23.51
C ALA A 83 4.02 -5.99 -24.64
N GLY A 84 5.18 -6.35 -25.19
CA GLY A 84 5.28 -7.35 -26.26
C GLY A 84 4.89 -6.85 -27.65
N ASN A 85 4.70 -5.54 -27.83
CA ASN A 85 4.34 -4.91 -29.12
C ASN A 85 3.05 -5.44 -29.76
N TRP A 86 2.14 -5.98 -28.94
CA TRP A 86 0.78 -6.31 -29.36
C TRP A 86 -0.09 -5.06 -29.35
N PRO A 87 -0.93 -4.82 -30.37
CA PRO A 87 -1.83 -3.68 -30.37
C PRO A 87 -2.87 -3.81 -29.24
N ALA A 88 -3.21 -2.68 -28.61
CA ALA A 88 -4.41 -2.60 -27.78
C ALA A 88 -5.65 -2.93 -28.65
N PRO A 89 -6.66 -3.67 -28.14
CA PRO A 89 -6.92 -4.07 -26.74
C PRO A 89 -6.22 -5.35 -26.26
N TYR A 90 -5.55 -6.11 -27.13
CA TYR A 90 -5.12 -7.49 -26.82
C TYR A 90 -3.82 -7.58 -26.02
N GLY A 91 -2.99 -6.53 -26.07
CA GLY A 91 -1.74 -6.42 -25.32
C GLY A 91 -1.90 -5.73 -23.96
N ILE A 92 -1.01 -6.05 -23.01
CA ILE A 92 -0.92 -5.32 -21.74
C ILE A 92 -0.31 -3.94 -21.99
N ALA A 93 -1.04 -2.90 -21.63
CA ALA A 93 -0.57 -1.53 -21.70
C ALA A 93 -0.14 -1.00 -20.33
N LEU A 94 1.03 -0.38 -20.26
CA LEU A 94 1.41 0.50 -19.16
C LEU A 94 1.23 1.93 -19.65
N ALA A 95 0.60 2.77 -18.84
CA ALA A 95 0.35 4.15 -19.23
C ALA A 95 0.83 5.11 -18.14
N LEU A 96 1.62 6.10 -18.56
CA LEU A 96 2.23 7.09 -17.69
C LEU A 96 1.48 8.41 -17.82
N ASP A 97 0.82 8.81 -16.73
CA ASP A 97 0.28 10.15 -16.56
C ASP A 97 0.99 10.87 -15.39
N ARG A 98 0.70 12.17 -15.24
CA ARG A 98 1.29 13.00 -14.18
C ARG A 98 0.93 12.47 -12.79
N LEU A 99 -0.28 11.94 -12.60
CA LEU A 99 -0.71 11.37 -11.32
C LEU A 99 0.09 10.10 -10.98
N SER A 100 0.26 9.17 -11.92
CA SER A 100 1.07 7.97 -11.69
C SER A 100 2.52 8.32 -11.44
N ALA A 101 3.09 9.25 -12.19
CA ALA A 101 4.46 9.71 -11.98
C ALA A 101 4.68 10.29 -10.57
N LEU A 102 3.75 11.11 -10.08
CA LEU A 102 3.77 11.62 -8.71
C LEU A 102 3.69 10.49 -7.66
N MET A 103 2.81 9.51 -7.89
CA MET A 103 2.65 8.35 -6.99
C MET A 103 3.90 7.46 -6.97
N LEU A 104 4.60 7.31 -8.11
CA LEU A 104 5.88 6.60 -8.19
C LEU A 104 6.98 7.32 -7.39
N VAL A 105 7.08 8.64 -7.51
CA VAL A 105 8.05 9.44 -6.73
C VAL A 105 7.75 9.34 -5.24
N LEU A 106 6.48 9.47 -4.84
CA LEU A 106 6.05 9.32 -3.45
C LEU A 106 6.42 7.93 -2.90
N THR A 107 6.11 6.89 -3.67
CA THR A 107 6.39 5.49 -3.31
C THR A 107 7.89 5.26 -3.14
N SER A 108 8.70 5.67 -4.11
CA SER A 108 10.16 5.50 -4.08
C SER A 108 10.81 6.29 -2.95
N THR A 109 10.29 7.48 -2.63
CA THR A 109 10.79 8.31 -1.51
C THR A 109 10.54 7.63 -0.17
N ILE A 110 9.32 7.15 0.07
CA ILE A 110 8.96 6.42 1.29
C ILE A 110 9.71 5.10 1.38
N ALA A 111 9.87 4.40 0.26
CA ALA A 111 10.65 3.17 0.16
C ALA A 111 12.11 3.40 0.57
N LEU A 112 12.75 4.44 0.04
CA LEU A 112 14.12 4.78 0.39
C LEU A 112 14.24 5.14 1.88
N ALA A 113 13.37 6.02 2.39
CA ALA A 113 13.37 6.39 3.80
C ALA A 113 13.14 5.17 4.74
N SER A 114 12.18 4.30 4.38
CA SER A 114 11.90 3.06 5.12
C SER A 114 13.07 2.08 5.06
N SER A 115 13.76 1.96 3.92
CA SER A 115 14.93 1.10 3.77
C SER A 115 16.12 1.59 4.63
N VAL A 116 16.35 2.91 4.69
CA VAL A 116 17.36 3.53 5.55
C VAL A 116 17.02 3.32 7.02
N PHE A 117 15.75 3.49 7.40
CA PHE A 117 15.30 3.22 8.76
C PHE A 117 15.46 1.74 9.15
N ALA A 118 15.14 0.82 8.24
CA ALA A 118 15.31 -0.61 8.45
C ALA A 118 16.78 -1.00 8.65
N ALA A 119 17.73 -0.28 8.03
CA ALA A 119 19.17 -0.51 8.18
C ALA A 119 19.66 -0.39 9.63
N ALA A 120 19.06 0.49 10.43
CA ALA A 120 19.52 0.81 11.78
C ALA A 120 19.31 -0.34 12.79
N ARG A 121 18.19 -1.07 12.68
CA ARG A 121 17.81 -2.07 13.70
C ARG A 121 17.05 -3.28 13.17
N TRP A 122 16.42 -3.18 12.00
CA TRP A 122 15.47 -4.18 11.50
C TRP A 122 16.03 -5.14 10.46
N HIS A 123 17.24 -4.88 9.96
CA HIS A 123 17.93 -5.74 9.00
C HIS A 123 18.20 -7.17 9.52
N ARG A 124 18.30 -7.33 10.85
CA ARG A 124 18.53 -8.66 11.48
C ARG A 124 17.25 -9.37 11.89
N ALA A 125 16.07 -8.76 11.70
CA ALA A 125 14.82 -9.27 12.25
C ALA A 125 14.23 -10.46 11.46
N GLY A 126 14.79 -10.83 10.30
CA GLY A 126 14.50 -12.12 9.65
C GLY A 126 14.90 -12.20 8.17
N VAL A 127 15.03 -13.43 7.68
CA VAL A 127 15.73 -13.79 6.43
C VAL A 127 15.12 -13.21 5.15
N HIS A 128 13.79 -13.06 5.12
CA HIS A 128 13.03 -12.71 3.89
C HIS A 128 12.50 -11.26 3.86
N PHE A 129 12.89 -10.41 4.82
CA PHE A 129 12.39 -9.04 4.90
C PHE A 129 12.64 -8.23 3.61
N HIS A 130 13.90 -8.19 3.13
CA HIS A 130 14.26 -7.39 1.96
C HIS A 130 13.67 -7.88 0.63
N PRO A 131 13.65 -9.19 0.33
CA PRO A 131 12.93 -9.70 -0.83
C PRO A 131 11.44 -9.32 -0.82
N LEU A 132 10.75 -9.53 0.31
CA LEU A 132 9.33 -9.19 0.42
C LEU A 132 9.09 -7.67 0.30
N PHE A 133 9.98 -6.86 0.87
CA PHE A 133 9.94 -5.40 0.72
C PHE A 133 10.01 -4.99 -0.76
N GLN A 134 10.93 -5.58 -1.52
CA GLN A 134 11.08 -5.31 -2.95
C GLN A 134 9.87 -5.82 -3.76
N LEU A 135 9.34 -7.01 -3.47
CA LEU A 135 8.10 -7.49 -4.11
C LEU A 135 6.89 -6.59 -3.82
N GLN A 136 6.81 -6.04 -2.60
CA GLN A 136 5.77 -5.07 -2.27
C GLN A 136 5.92 -3.78 -3.09
N LEU A 137 7.15 -3.29 -3.31
CA LEU A 137 7.42 -2.15 -4.18
C LEU A 137 7.08 -2.42 -5.65
N MET A 138 7.41 -3.61 -6.16
CA MET A 138 7.04 -4.03 -7.51
C MET A 138 5.52 -3.93 -7.72
N GLY A 139 4.74 -4.50 -6.80
CA GLY A 139 3.27 -4.44 -6.87
C GLY A 139 2.73 -3.01 -6.76
N LEU A 140 3.29 -2.19 -5.87
CA LEU A 140 2.94 -0.77 -5.73
C LEU A 140 3.17 0.00 -7.04
N CYS A 141 4.39 -0.05 -7.59
CA CYS A 141 4.75 0.64 -8.82
C CYS A 141 3.93 0.15 -10.02
N GLY A 142 3.73 -1.17 -10.14
CA GLY A 142 2.93 -1.77 -11.21
C GLY A 142 1.47 -1.33 -11.17
N ALA A 143 0.87 -1.25 -9.98
CA ALA A 143 -0.51 -0.80 -9.81
C ALA A 143 -0.72 0.67 -10.24
N PHE A 144 0.29 1.53 -10.10
CA PHE A 144 0.22 2.90 -10.62
C PHE A 144 0.40 2.97 -12.14
N LEU A 145 1.19 2.09 -12.74
CA LEU A 145 1.50 2.17 -14.17
C LEU A 145 0.52 1.42 -15.08
N THR A 146 -0.17 0.41 -14.57
CA THR A 146 -1.05 -0.43 -15.40
C THR A 146 -2.24 0.34 -15.97
N ALA A 147 -2.58 0.05 -17.24
CA ALA A 147 -3.78 0.56 -17.91
C ALA A 147 -4.81 -0.56 -18.18
N ASP A 148 -4.67 -1.70 -17.53
CA ASP A 148 -5.56 -2.86 -17.65
C ASP A 148 -6.06 -3.32 -16.26
N LEU A 149 -7.35 -3.62 -16.15
CA LEU A 149 -8.01 -4.02 -14.90
C LEU A 149 -7.52 -5.37 -14.37
N PHE A 150 -7.29 -6.34 -15.24
CA PHE A 150 -6.80 -7.66 -14.80
C PHE A 150 -5.34 -7.57 -14.36
N ASN A 151 -4.51 -6.85 -15.09
CA ASN A 151 -3.13 -6.64 -14.69
C ASN A 151 -3.03 -5.81 -13.40
N LEU A 152 -3.98 -4.90 -13.16
CA LEU A 152 -4.13 -4.21 -11.89
C LEU A 152 -4.43 -5.19 -10.74
N PHE A 153 -5.34 -6.15 -10.94
CA PHE A 153 -5.58 -7.22 -9.97
C PHE A 153 -4.30 -7.98 -9.64
N VAL A 154 -3.53 -8.39 -10.66
CA VAL A 154 -2.28 -9.12 -10.46
C VAL A 154 -1.30 -8.33 -9.61
N PHE A 155 -1.10 -7.03 -9.89
CA PHE A 155 -0.23 -6.19 -9.07
C PHE A 155 -0.73 -5.99 -7.64
N PHE A 156 -2.05 -5.90 -7.43
CA PHE A 156 -2.63 -5.89 -6.09
C PHE A 156 -2.31 -7.17 -5.31
N GLU A 157 -2.47 -8.33 -5.94
CA GLU A 157 -2.19 -9.62 -5.28
C GLU A 157 -0.71 -9.80 -4.97
N ILE A 158 0.19 -9.37 -5.86
CA ILE A 158 1.64 -9.39 -5.61
C ILE A 158 1.98 -8.49 -4.42
N MET A 159 1.47 -7.26 -4.40
CA MET A 159 1.66 -6.32 -3.29
C MET A 159 1.10 -6.88 -1.98
N LEU A 160 -0.09 -7.48 -2.02
CA LEU A 160 -0.77 -8.03 -0.86
C LEU A 160 -0.09 -9.29 -0.32
N ALA A 161 0.29 -10.23 -1.19
CA ALA A 161 1.04 -11.42 -0.81
C ALA A 161 2.36 -11.06 -0.10
N ALA A 162 3.10 -10.08 -0.63
CA ALA A 162 4.30 -9.56 0.02
C ALA A 162 3.99 -8.93 1.38
N SER A 163 2.91 -8.15 1.47
CA SER A 163 2.46 -7.51 2.72
C SER A 163 2.06 -8.54 3.79
N TYR A 164 1.45 -9.66 3.41
CA TYR A 164 1.08 -10.73 4.35
C TYR A 164 2.33 -11.33 5.01
N GLY A 165 3.37 -11.61 4.23
CA GLY A 165 4.65 -12.07 4.75
C GLY A 165 5.30 -11.05 5.70
N LEU A 166 5.31 -9.78 5.31
CA LEU A 166 5.88 -8.69 6.12
C LEU A 166 5.10 -8.44 7.42
N LEU A 167 3.77 -8.58 7.40
CA LEU A 167 2.93 -8.41 8.58
C LEU A 167 3.08 -9.55 9.59
N LEU A 168 3.46 -10.75 9.15
CA LEU A 168 3.71 -11.90 10.03
C LEU A 168 5.17 -11.96 10.52
N HIS A 169 6.06 -11.14 9.96
CA HIS A 169 7.50 -11.10 10.23
C HIS A 169 7.90 -10.68 11.67
N GLY A 170 8.34 -11.61 12.53
CA GLY A 170 8.77 -11.28 13.92
C GLY A 170 8.06 -12.03 15.04
N SER A 171 7.25 -13.04 14.74
CA SER A 171 6.48 -13.88 15.69
C SER A 171 5.53 -13.09 16.62
N GLY A 172 4.63 -13.78 17.34
CA GLY A 172 3.72 -13.17 18.32
C GLY A 172 2.23 -13.37 18.02
N ARG A 173 1.46 -13.80 19.03
CA ARG A 173 0.04 -14.16 18.90
C ARG A 173 -0.83 -13.03 18.34
N VAL A 174 -0.63 -11.80 18.83
CA VAL A 174 -1.37 -10.61 18.36
C VAL A 174 -1.14 -10.34 16.87
N ARG A 175 0.09 -10.55 16.39
CA ARG A 175 0.47 -10.32 14.99
C ARG A 175 -0.12 -11.38 14.07
N VAL A 176 -0.14 -12.64 14.50
CA VAL A 176 -0.78 -13.73 13.76
C VAL A 176 -2.29 -13.52 13.68
N GLN A 177 -2.94 -13.20 14.80
CA GLN A 177 -4.39 -12.95 14.81
C GLN A 177 -4.78 -11.76 13.91
N SER A 178 -4.05 -10.64 14.02
CA SER A 178 -4.30 -9.46 13.19
C SER A 178 -3.96 -9.73 11.72
N GLY A 179 -2.91 -10.51 11.45
CA GLY A 179 -2.51 -10.93 10.11
C GLY A 179 -3.53 -11.83 9.41
N LEU A 180 -4.10 -12.80 10.13
CA LEU A 180 -5.17 -13.65 9.58
C LEU A 180 -6.42 -12.84 9.23
N HIS A 181 -6.82 -11.91 10.10
CA HIS A 181 -7.95 -11.02 9.81
C HIS A 181 -7.65 -10.14 8.58
N PHE A 182 -6.44 -9.59 8.49
CA PHE A 182 -6.00 -8.79 7.35
C PHE A 182 -6.04 -9.57 6.03
N ILE A 183 -5.52 -10.82 6.03
CA ILE A 183 -5.53 -11.71 4.86
C ILE A 183 -6.97 -12.02 4.44
N ALA A 184 -7.84 -12.42 5.38
CA ALA A 184 -9.21 -12.82 5.09
C ALA A 184 -10.00 -11.68 4.43
N VAL A 185 -9.92 -10.46 4.98
CA VAL A 185 -10.64 -9.29 4.44
C VAL A 185 -10.11 -8.90 3.07
N ASN A 186 -8.79 -8.89 2.88
CA ASN A 186 -8.21 -8.50 1.59
C ASN A 186 -8.44 -9.54 0.51
N LEU A 187 -8.43 -10.84 0.84
CA LEU A 187 -8.77 -11.90 -0.10
C LEU A 187 -10.25 -11.88 -0.50
N ALA A 188 -11.15 -11.57 0.45
CA ALA A 188 -12.56 -11.34 0.15
C ALA A 188 -12.74 -10.15 -0.80
N ALA A 189 -12.07 -9.02 -0.53
CA ALA A 189 -12.09 -7.86 -1.43
C ALA A 189 -11.51 -8.18 -2.82
N SER A 190 -10.44 -8.98 -2.89
CA SER A 190 -9.84 -9.43 -4.15
C SER A 190 -10.75 -10.39 -4.92
N SER A 191 -11.53 -11.21 -4.23
CA SER A 191 -12.55 -12.06 -4.85
C SER A 191 -13.68 -11.20 -5.45
N LEU A 192 -14.15 -10.18 -4.72
CA LEU A 192 -15.12 -9.21 -5.24
C LEU A 192 -14.56 -8.46 -6.46
N PHE A 193 -13.28 -8.07 -6.43
CA PHE A 193 -12.62 -7.47 -7.58
C PHE A 193 -12.75 -8.37 -8.81
N LEU A 194 -12.35 -9.65 -8.71
CA LEU A 194 -12.39 -10.58 -9.84
C LEU A 194 -13.83 -10.83 -10.35
N ILE A 195 -14.81 -10.89 -9.44
CA ILE A 195 -16.22 -11.02 -9.83
C ILE A 195 -16.66 -9.79 -10.64
N GLY A 196 -16.41 -8.59 -10.14
CA GLY A 196 -16.81 -7.38 -10.86
C GLY A 196 -16.04 -7.17 -12.16
N ALA A 197 -14.74 -7.50 -12.21
CA ALA A 197 -13.95 -7.45 -13.43
C ALA A 197 -14.42 -8.49 -14.47
N SER A 198 -14.74 -9.72 -14.04
CA SER A 198 -15.26 -10.75 -14.95
C SER A 198 -16.64 -10.40 -15.50
N MET A 199 -17.51 -9.78 -14.70
CA MET A 199 -18.78 -9.24 -15.18
C MET A 199 -18.58 -8.11 -16.21
N LEU A 200 -17.68 -7.16 -15.94
CA LEU A 200 -17.35 -6.12 -16.93
C LEU A 200 -16.83 -6.71 -18.24
N TYR A 201 -15.94 -7.70 -18.16
CA TYR A 201 -15.46 -8.40 -19.34
C TYR A 201 -16.58 -9.13 -20.10
N GLY A 202 -17.51 -9.77 -19.38
CA GLY A 202 -18.65 -10.45 -19.99
C GLY A 202 -19.58 -9.50 -20.77
N ILE A 203 -19.68 -8.24 -20.36
CA ILE A 203 -20.53 -7.22 -21.00
C ILE A 203 -19.79 -6.51 -22.13
N THR A 204 -18.55 -6.09 -21.89
CA THR A 204 -17.80 -5.19 -22.79
C THR A 204 -16.80 -5.90 -23.69
N GLY A 205 -16.42 -7.14 -23.37
CA GLY A 205 -15.45 -7.94 -24.13
C GLY A 205 -13.99 -7.53 -23.96
N THR A 206 -13.68 -6.54 -23.12
CA THR A 206 -12.31 -6.04 -22.89
C THR A 206 -12.06 -5.70 -21.42
N LEU A 207 -10.78 -5.69 -21.03
CA LEU A 207 -10.32 -5.29 -19.68
C LEU A 207 -9.32 -4.11 -19.73
N ASN A 208 -8.98 -3.66 -20.94
CA ASN A 208 -8.21 -2.45 -21.13
C ASN A 208 -9.05 -1.24 -20.73
N MET A 209 -8.51 -0.40 -19.84
CA MET A 209 -9.26 0.72 -19.29
C MET A 209 -9.68 1.72 -20.37
N ALA A 210 -8.82 1.99 -21.37
CA ALA A 210 -9.13 2.94 -22.44
C ALA A 210 -10.28 2.45 -23.32
N ASP A 211 -10.28 1.15 -23.67
CA ASP A 211 -11.36 0.56 -24.46
C ASP A 211 -12.66 0.43 -23.64
N LEU A 212 -12.56 0.17 -22.34
CA LEU A 212 -13.71 0.20 -21.43
C LEU A 212 -14.39 1.57 -21.43
N ALA A 213 -13.62 2.67 -21.41
CA ALA A 213 -14.20 4.03 -21.46
C ALA A 213 -15.01 4.27 -22.73
N GLN A 214 -14.59 3.71 -23.86
CA GLN A 214 -15.30 3.84 -25.14
C GLN A 214 -16.47 2.86 -25.27
N GLY A 215 -16.35 1.67 -24.67
CA GLY A 215 -17.36 0.61 -24.76
C GLY A 215 -18.55 0.81 -23.81
N ILE A 216 -18.35 1.36 -22.62
CA ILE A 216 -19.42 1.55 -21.62
C ILE A 216 -20.61 2.36 -22.15
N PRO A 217 -20.43 3.50 -22.84
CA PRO A 217 -21.54 4.27 -23.39
C PRO A 217 -22.37 3.51 -24.45
N GLN A 218 -21.77 2.50 -25.09
CA GLN A 218 -22.39 1.72 -26.17
C GLN A 218 -23.18 0.50 -25.66
N VAL A 219 -23.16 0.22 -24.36
CA VAL A 219 -23.86 -0.93 -23.76
C VAL A 219 -25.38 -0.77 -23.91
N ALA A 220 -26.03 -1.82 -24.37
CA ALA A 220 -27.49 -1.85 -24.57
C ALA A 220 -28.23 -1.55 -23.26
N GLU A 221 -29.38 -0.86 -23.35
CA GLU A 221 -30.18 -0.49 -22.16
C GLU A 221 -30.58 -1.71 -21.30
N ALA A 222 -30.78 -2.87 -21.92
CA ALA A 222 -31.09 -4.12 -21.23
C ALA A 222 -29.96 -4.60 -20.28
N ASP A 223 -28.71 -4.35 -20.64
CA ASP A 223 -27.52 -4.81 -19.90
C ASP A 223 -26.99 -3.78 -18.91
N ARG A 224 -27.54 -2.55 -18.90
CA ARG A 224 -27.12 -1.48 -17.97
C ARG A 224 -27.27 -1.85 -16.50
N GLY A 225 -28.27 -2.66 -16.15
CA GLY A 225 -28.42 -3.17 -14.78
C GLY A 225 -27.23 -4.04 -14.34
N LEU A 226 -26.74 -4.90 -15.24
CA LEU A 226 -25.55 -5.73 -15.01
C LEU A 226 -24.29 -4.89 -14.93
N LEU A 227 -24.15 -3.86 -15.78
CA LEU A 227 -23.06 -2.90 -15.73
C LEU A 227 -22.99 -2.19 -14.37
N HIS A 228 -24.13 -1.67 -13.88
CA HIS A 228 -24.21 -1.00 -12.58
C HIS A 228 -23.87 -1.94 -11.43
N ALA A 229 -24.31 -3.20 -11.48
CA ALA A 229 -23.94 -4.21 -10.51
C ALA A 229 -22.43 -4.49 -10.53
N ALA A 230 -21.83 -4.66 -11.71
CA ALA A 230 -20.38 -4.88 -11.86
C ALA A 230 -19.57 -3.70 -11.30
N ALA A 231 -19.96 -2.46 -11.64
CA ALA A 231 -19.34 -1.25 -11.13
C ALA A 231 -19.48 -1.12 -9.60
N GLY A 232 -20.65 -1.43 -9.04
CA GLY A 232 -20.89 -1.42 -7.60
C GLY A 232 -20.06 -2.45 -6.82
N ILE A 233 -19.91 -3.66 -7.38
CA ILE A 233 -19.04 -4.71 -6.82
C ILE A 233 -17.57 -4.29 -6.86
N LEU A 234 -17.09 -3.77 -8.00
CA LEU A 234 -15.72 -3.24 -8.12
C LEU A 234 -15.47 -2.08 -7.16
N ALA A 235 -16.41 -1.13 -7.09
CA ALA A 235 -16.33 -0.01 -6.16
C ALA A 235 -16.22 -0.50 -4.71
N THR A 236 -17.05 -1.48 -4.32
CA THR A 236 -16.98 -2.09 -2.98
C THR A 236 -15.62 -2.72 -2.72
N ALA A 237 -15.06 -3.47 -3.68
CA ALA A 237 -13.75 -4.08 -3.56
C ALA A 237 -12.64 -3.03 -3.29
N PHE A 238 -12.65 -1.91 -4.03
CA PHE A 238 -11.68 -0.84 -3.82
C PHE A 238 -11.92 -0.03 -2.55
N LEU A 239 -13.18 0.18 -2.14
CA LEU A 239 -13.52 0.85 -0.89
C LEU A 239 -13.02 0.06 0.33
N ILE A 240 -13.10 -1.27 0.28
CA ILE A 240 -12.50 -2.15 1.30
C ILE A 240 -10.98 -1.96 1.31
N LYS A 241 -10.31 -2.01 0.15
CA LYS A 241 -8.84 -1.84 0.04
C LYS A 241 -8.36 -0.46 0.45
N ALA A 242 -9.15 0.58 0.20
CA ALA A 242 -8.90 1.95 0.63
C ALA A 242 -9.25 2.19 2.12
N ALA A 243 -9.82 1.19 2.80
CA ALA A 243 -10.27 1.26 4.19
C ALA A 243 -11.18 2.47 4.45
N VAL A 244 -12.14 2.68 3.57
CA VAL A 244 -13.11 3.78 3.69
C VAL A 244 -14.15 3.42 4.74
N TRP A 245 -14.63 4.39 5.53
CA TRP A 245 -15.72 4.14 6.49
C TRP A 245 -16.98 3.65 5.75
N PRO A 246 -17.67 2.58 6.20
CA PRO A 246 -17.49 1.82 7.46
C PRO A 246 -16.54 0.60 7.37
N LEU A 247 -15.89 0.37 6.22
CA LEU A 247 -15.08 -0.81 5.88
C LEU A 247 -13.61 -0.70 6.35
N ASN A 248 -13.32 0.11 7.37
CA ASN A 248 -11.95 0.39 7.84
C ASN A 248 -11.48 -0.51 9.00
N PHE A 249 -12.33 -1.43 9.45
CA PHE A 249 -12.14 -2.22 10.67
C PHE A 249 -10.87 -3.09 10.67
N TRP A 250 -10.38 -3.50 9.50
CA TRP A 250 -9.18 -4.32 9.35
C TRP A 250 -7.88 -3.50 9.48
N LEU A 251 -7.94 -2.19 9.24
CA LEU A 251 -6.77 -1.32 9.06
C LEU A 251 -6.00 -1.10 10.37
N VAL A 252 -6.71 -0.71 11.44
CA VAL A 252 -6.09 -0.35 12.73
C VAL A 252 -5.38 -1.55 13.38
N PRO A 253 -6.01 -2.74 13.51
CA PRO A 253 -5.34 -3.91 14.08
C PRO A 253 -4.13 -4.37 13.26
N ALA A 254 -4.24 -4.38 11.92
CA ALA A 254 -3.15 -4.80 11.06
C ALA A 254 -1.94 -3.85 11.13
N TYR A 255 -2.18 -2.53 11.07
CA TYR A 255 -1.10 -1.54 10.98
C TYR A 255 -0.41 -1.32 12.32
N SER A 256 -1.15 -1.44 13.42
CA SER A 256 -0.57 -1.37 14.78
C SER A 256 0.32 -2.58 15.11
N ALA A 257 0.05 -3.74 14.49
CA ALA A 257 0.84 -4.96 14.64
C ALA A 257 2.08 -5.02 13.73
N ALA A 258 2.16 -4.14 12.72
CA ALA A 258 3.24 -4.10 11.76
C ALA A 258 4.51 -3.47 12.37
N THR A 259 5.67 -3.88 11.85
CA THR A 259 6.93 -3.23 12.22
C THR A 259 7.02 -1.84 11.58
N ALA A 260 7.71 -0.91 12.22
CA ALA A 260 7.78 0.48 11.77
C ALA A 260 8.13 0.70 10.26
N PRO A 261 9.15 0.04 9.67
CA PRO A 261 9.43 0.20 8.24
C PRO A 261 8.32 -0.38 7.35
N VAL A 262 7.68 -1.47 7.77
CA VAL A 262 6.52 -2.07 7.06
C VAL A 262 5.32 -1.15 7.14
N GLY A 263 5.07 -0.55 8.31
CA GLY A 263 4.00 0.43 8.53
C GLY A 263 4.09 1.62 7.56
N ALA A 264 5.30 2.07 7.22
CA ALA A 264 5.50 3.12 6.24
C ALA A 264 5.06 2.71 4.82
N LEU A 265 5.37 1.48 4.37
CA LEU A 265 4.88 0.96 3.08
C LEU A 265 3.39 0.69 3.11
N PHE A 266 2.88 0.19 4.22
CA PHE A 266 1.45 -0.05 4.43
C PHE A 266 0.67 1.27 4.32
N ALA A 267 1.26 2.38 4.78
CA ALA A 267 0.67 3.69 4.57
C ALA A 267 0.44 4.00 3.10
N LEU A 268 1.23 3.48 2.14
CA LEU A 268 0.99 3.65 0.69
C LEU A 268 -0.15 2.77 0.15
N MET A 269 -0.35 1.57 0.70
CA MET A 269 -1.33 0.60 0.18
C MET A 269 -2.75 1.17 0.12
N THR A 270 -3.17 1.93 1.13
CA THR A 270 -4.49 2.59 1.13
C THR A 270 -4.59 3.69 0.08
N LYS A 271 -3.47 4.32 -0.32
CA LYS A 271 -3.45 5.35 -1.37
C LYS A 271 -3.59 4.73 -2.74
N VAL A 272 -3.09 3.50 -2.94
CA VAL A 272 -3.32 2.76 -4.20
C VAL A 272 -4.82 2.56 -4.42
N GLY A 273 -5.56 2.13 -3.40
CA GLY A 273 -7.01 1.95 -3.51
C GLY A 273 -7.73 3.23 -3.95
N ILE A 274 -7.38 4.37 -3.34
CA ILE A 274 -7.95 5.67 -3.70
C ILE A 274 -7.50 6.12 -5.10
N TYR A 275 -6.23 5.94 -5.43
CA TYR A 275 -5.69 6.24 -6.74
C TYR A 275 -6.46 5.51 -7.84
N VAL A 276 -6.74 4.22 -7.65
CA VAL A 276 -7.49 3.43 -8.64
C VAL A 276 -8.92 3.92 -8.76
N ILE A 277 -9.58 4.20 -7.64
CA ILE A 277 -10.93 4.80 -7.66
C ILE A 277 -10.92 6.09 -8.47
N LEU A 278 -9.97 6.99 -8.20
CA LEU A 278 -9.85 8.26 -8.94
C LEU A 278 -9.59 8.01 -10.43
N ARG A 279 -8.67 7.11 -10.78
CA ARG A 279 -8.31 6.82 -12.17
C ARG A 279 -9.48 6.22 -12.94
N LEU A 280 -10.12 5.18 -12.42
CA LEU A 280 -11.30 4.56 -13.06
C LEU A 280 -12.46 5.54 -13.11
N TRP A 281 -12.69 6.32 -12.05
CA TRP A 281 -13.77 7.30 -12.02
C TRP A 281 -13.59 8.38 -13.09
N LEU A 282 -12.41 9.01 -13.15
CA LEU A 282 -12.13 10.08 -14.10
C LEU A 282 -12.14 9.58 -15.55
N LEU A 283 -11.70 8.35 -15.77
CA LEU A 283 -11.58 7.77 -17.10
C LEU A 283 -12.92 7.24 -17.63
N LEU A 284 -13.75 6.63 -16.78
CA LEU A 284 -15.04 6.07 -17.19
C LEU A 284 -16.20 7.09 -17.10
N PHE A 285 -16.11 8.09 -16.22
CA PHE A 285 -17.21 9.02 -15.92
C PHE A 285 -16.81 10.52 -15.95
N GLY A 286 -15.67 10.84 -16.58
CA GLY A 286 -15.20 12.22 -16.74
C GLY A 286 -16.06 13.05 -17.70
N VAL A 287 -16.03 14.38 -17.52
CA VAL A 287 -16.72 15.36 -18.41
C VAL A 287 -16.21 15.29 -19.85
N ASP A 288 -14.96 14.82 -20.04
CA ASP A 288 -14.30 14.65 -21.34
C ASP A 288 -14.27 13.18 -21.79
N ALA A 289 -15.08 12.29 -21.21
CA ALA A 289 -15.10 10.88 -21.57
C ALA A 289 -15.53 10.70 -23.06
N PRO A 290 -14.85 9.83 -23.85
CA PRO A 290 -15.22 9.58 -25.23
C PRO A 290 -16.67 9.08 -25.32
N GLY A 291 -17.56 9.85 -25.95
CA GLY A 291 -18.99 9.55 -26.05
C GLY A 291 -19.91 10.44 -25.20
N PHE A 292 -19.37 11.37 -24.41
CA PHE A 292 -20.17 12.42 -23.77
C PHE A 292 -20.56 13.50 -24.79
N ASP A 293 -21.74 13.38 -25.38
CA ASP A 293 -22.37 14.47 -26.12
C ASP A 293 -23.27 15.28 -25.20
N SER A 294 -22.88 16.53 -24.91
CA SER A 294 -23.66 17.48 -24.10
C SER A 294 -25.01 17.89 -24.74
N SER A 295 -25.20 17.58 -26.03
CA SER A 295 -26.38 17.94 -26.80
C SER A 295 -27.48 16.86 -26.83
N ASP A 296 -27.18 15.61 -26.50
CA ASP A 296 -28.18 14.53 -26.40
C ASP A 296 -28.83 14.49 -24.98
N PRO A 297 -30.17 14.60 -24.87
CA PRO A 297 -30.87 14.56 -23.60
C PRO A 297 -30.73 13.22 -22.85
N LYS A 298 -30.52 12.08 -23.51
CA LYS A 298 -30.35 10.78 -22.81
C LYS A 298 -29.00 10.67 -22.11
N THR A 299 -27.90 10.94 -22.81
CA THR A 299 -26.54 11.03 -22.21
C THR A 299 -26.50 12.07 -21.10
N ARG A 300 -27.22 13.19 -21.22
CA ARG A 300 -27.29 14.21 -20.17
C ARG A 300 -28.04 13.75 -18.92
N THR A 301 -29.04 12.87 -19.06
CA THR A 301 -29.82 12.33 -17.93
C THR A 301 -29.04 11.21 -17.22
N ASP A 302 -28.43 10.30 -17.98
CA ASP A 302 -27.51 9.28 -17.45
C ASP A 302 -26.29 9.92 -16.77
N PHE A 303 -25.70 10.94 -17.40
CA PHE A 303 -24.60 11.71 -16.80
C PHE A 303 -25.05 12.50 -15.58
N ASN A 304 -26.31 12.95 -15.49
CA ASN A 304 -26.84 13.62 -14.31
C ASN A 304 -27.18 12.65 -13.16
N GLU A 305 -27.69 11.45 -13.45
CA GLU A 305 -27.89 10.39 -12.42
C GLU A 305 -26.55 9.85 -11.92
N ILE A 306 -25.62 9.57 -12.83
CA ILE A 306 -24.25 9.20 -12.51
C ILE A 306 -23.55 10.37 -11.82
N ASN A 307 -23.78 11.64 -12.18
CA ASN A 307 -23.29 12.79 -11.42
C ASN A 307 -23.98 12.99 -10.09
N HIS A 308 -25.20 12.49 -9.87
CA HIS A 308 -25.83 12.48 -8.56
C HIS A 308 -25.18 11.42 -7.66
N LEU A 309 -24.87 10.26 -8.23
CA LEU A 309 -24.03 9.23 -7.61
C LEU A 309 -22.59 9.72 -7.41
N ALA A 310 -22.05 10.48 -8.36
CA ALA A 310 -20.74 11.12 -8.32
C ALA A 310 -20.71 12.28 -7.34
N ALA A 311 -21.78 13.04 -7.19
CA ALA A 311 -21.89 14.13 -6.24
C ALA A 311 -22.06 13.55 -4.85
N ASN A 312 -22.80 12.46 -4.68
CA ASN A 312 -22.83 11.70 -3.44
C ASN A 312 -21.46 11.08 -3.13
N PHE A 313 -20.76 10.51 -4.12
CA PHE A 313 -19.42 9.95 -3.97
C PHE A 313 -18.34 11.03 -3.80
N ARG A 314 -18.49 12.20 -4.42
CA ARG A 314 -17.62 13.38 -4.32
C ARG A 314 -17.87 14.11 -3.02
N ASN A 315 -19.10 14.17 -2.52
CA ASN A 315 -19.42 14.67 -1.18
C ASN A 315 -18.96 13.68 -0.10
N PHE A 316 -19.07 12.37 -0.37
CA PHE A 316 -18.46 11.31 0.45
C PHE A 316 -16.93 11.44 0.45
N CYS A 317 -16.28 11.60 -0.71
CA CYS A 317 -14.84 11.82 -0.87
C CYS A 317 -14.36 13.17 -0.33
N ASN A 318 -15.15 14.25 -0.43
CA ASN A 318 -14.85 15.56 0.17
C ASN A 318 -14.98 15.49 1.70
N GLY A 319 -15.94 14.72 2.22
CA GLY A 319 -15.96 14.28 3.61
C GLY A 319 -14.71 13.45 3.98
N MET A 320 -14.27 12.56 3.07
CA MET A 320 -13.07 11.72 3.24
C MET A 320 -11.75 12.49 3.17
N ILE A 321 -11.64 13.61 2.45
CA ILE A 321 -10.46 14.51 2.49
C ILE A 321 -10.33 15.15 3.87
N CYS A 322 -11.46 15.43 4.53
CA CYS A 322 -11.50 15.91 5.92
C CYS A 322 -11.07 14.81 6.92
N LEU A 323 -11.47 13.56 6.70
CA LEU A 323 -10.97 12.39 7.46
C LEU A 323 -9.51 12.02 7.11
N TYR A 324 -9.04 12.27 5.89
CA TYR A 324 -7.65 12.09 5.48
C TYR A 324 -6.73 13.09 6.15
N LYS A 325 -7.21 14.31 6.45
CA LYS A 325 -6.51 15.24 7.37
C LYS A 325 -6.34 14.62 8.77
N CYS A 326 -7.31 13.87 9.29
CA CYS A 326 -7.13 13.11 10.54
C CYS A 326 -6.16 11.93 10.40
N TYR A 327 -6.13 11.24 9.26
CA TYR A 327 -5.18 10.13 9.00
C TYR A 327 -3.74 10.62 8.75
N LEU A 328 -3.56 11.77 8.09
CA LEU A 328 -2.27 12.47 7.94
C LEU A 328 -1.76 12.97 9.28
N VAL A 329 -2.65 13.43 10.17
CA VAL A 329 -2.31 13.73 11.57
C VAL A 329 -1.87 12.46 12.31
N PHE A 330 -2.49 11.30 12.08
CA PHE A 330 -2.06 10.02 12.65
C PHE A 330 -0.69 9.56 12.11
N LEU A 331 -0.43 9.75 10.81
CA LEU A 331 0.86 9.48 10.18
C LEU A 331 1.96 10.44 10.68
N PHE A 332 1.65 11.73 10.85
CA PHE A 332 2.54 12.71 11.48
C PHE A 332 2.81 12.38 12.95
N ILE A 333 1.80 11.93 13.70
CA ILE A 333 1.93 11.47 15.09
C ILE A 333 2.83 10.23 15.14
N CYS A 334 2.65 9.24 14.27
CA CYS A 334 3.51 8.05 14.21
C CYS A 334 4.97 8.39 13.84
N VAL A 335 5.21 9.28 12.87
CA VAL A 335 6.56 9.73 12.51
C VAL A 335 7.20 10.52 13.66
N LYS A 336 6.43 11.36 14.37
CA LYS A 336 6.90 12.15 15.51
C LYS A 336 7.14 11.30 16.77
N VAL A 337 6.34 10.24 16.97
CA VAL A 337 6.54 9.21 18.01
C VAL A 337 7.76 8.34 17.68
N MET A 338 7.98 7.96 16.42
CA MET A 338 9.20 7.28 15.98
C MET A 338 10.45 8.14 16.14
N ALA A 339 10.36 9.45 15.88
CA ALA A 339 11.45 10.39 16.16
C ALA A 339 11.73 10.52 17.68
N CYS A 340 10.68 10.58 18.52
CA CYS A 340 10.80 10.70 19.98
C CYS A 340 11.38 9.43 20.64
N LEU A 341 11.07 8.24 20.11
CA LEU A 341 11.65 6.96 20.55
C LEU A 341 13.11 6.77 20.11
N SER A 342 13.57 7.50 19.10
CA SER A 342 14.98 7.53 18.69
C SER A 342 15.85 8.42 19.57
N SER A 343 15.24 9.33 20.35
CA SER A 343 15.92 10.25 21.26
C SER A 343 16.00 9.78 22.72
N SER A 344 15.48 8.60 23.06
CA SER A 344 15.67 8.05 24.42
C SER A 344 17.12 7.58 24.61
N PRO A 345 17.90 8.13 25.56
CA PRO A 345 19.25 7.66 25.83
C PRO A 345 19.20 6.22 26.36
N ALA A 346 20.10 5.37 25.86
CA ALA A 346 20.20 3.98 26.25
C ALA A 346 20.43 3.83 27.77
N PRO A 347 19.81 2.85 28.45
CA PRO A 347 20.21 2.50 29.82
C PRO A 347 21.64 1.96 29.80
N ALA A 348 22.48 2.51 30.68
CA ALA A 348 23.89 2.14 30.81
C ALA A 348 24.05 0.62 31.07
N PRO A 349 25.10 -0.02 30.52
CA PRO A 349 25.36 -1.43 30.79
C PRO A 349 25.67 -1.62 32.28
N THR A 350 24.82 -2.35 32.99
CA THR A 350 25.14 -2.84 34.33
C THR A 350 26.25 -3.88 34.21
N ASN A 351 27.42 -3.50 34.69
CA ASN A 351 28.62 -4.33 34.72
C ASN A 351 28.44 -5.47 35.73
N THR A 352 27.94 -6.62 35.29
CA THR A 352 27.93 -7.86 36.09
C THR A 352 29.19 -8.68 35.82
N SER A 353 30.33 -8.20 36.32
CA SER A 353 31.52 -9.05 36.48
C SER A 353 32.42 -8.60 37.63
N ASN A 354 31.98 -8.77 38.89
CA ASN A 354 32.84 -9.17 40.00
C ASN A 354 32.06 -9.25 41.32
N SER A 355 31.74 -10.47 41.79
CA SER A 355 31.74 -10.77 43.23
C SER A 355 31.58 -12.27 43.51
N SER A 356 32.49 -13.09 42.98
CA SER A 356 32.73 -14.42 43.54
C SER A 356 33.75 -14.26 44.66
N ARG A 357 33.29 -13.97 45.89
CA ARG A 357 33.95 -14.28 47.19
C ARG A 357 33.30 -13.50 48.35
N ARG A 358 32.41 -14.15 49.09
CA ARG A 358 32.40 -14.17 50.57
C ARG A 358 31.40 -15.22 51.06
N PHE A 359 31.92 -16.42 51.24
CA PHE A 359 31.42 -17.37 52.23
C PHE A 359 31.77 -16.79 53.61
N VAL A 360 30.76 -16.39 54.41
CA VAL A 360 30.91 -16.24 55.86
C VAL A 360 29.69 -16.87 56.52
N THR A 361 30.02 -17.73 57.46
CA THR A 361 29.25 -18.61 58.31
C THR A 361 28.41 -17.89 59.36
N THR A 362 27.24 -18.45 59.72
CA THR A 362 26.80 -18.52 61.13
C THR A 362 25.77 -19.66 61.33
N ARG A 363 25.86 -20.24 62.54
CA ARG A 363 25.36 -21.53 63.05
C ARG A 363 23.85 -21.62 63.28
N ALA A 364 23.40 -22.85 63.45
CA ALA A 364 22.08 -23.30 63.90
C ALA A 364 21.85 -23.29 65.43
N ALA A 365 20.56 -23.45 65.80
CA ALA A 365 19.92 -24.03 67.02
C ALA A 365 19.28 -23.05 68.06
N PRO A 366 18.38 -23.49 68.98
CA PRO A 366 16.93 -23.76 68.77
C PRO A 366 15.96 -23.20 69.87
N SER A 367 14.65 -23.47 69.70
CA SER A 367 13.52 -23.56 70.68
C SER A 367 13.14 -22.37 71.61
N ASN A 368 11.90 -21.85 71.47
CA ASN A 368 10.84 -21.84 72.51
C ASN A 368 9.58 -21.03 72.08
N ALA A 369 8.40 -21.60 72.33
CA ALA A 369 7.04 -21.04 72.16
C ALA A 369 6.75 -19.96 73.27
N PRO A 370 5.58 -19.24 73.36
CA PRO A 370 4.20 -19.63 72.97
C PRO A 370 3.30 -18.54 72.31
N SER A 371 2.12 -18.99 71.89
CA SER A 371 0.97 -18.33 71.20
C SER A 371 0.13 -17.35 72.05
N PRO A 372 -0.67 -16.47 71.39
CA PRO A 372 -2.13 -16.41 71.64
C PRO A 372 -2.98 -16.27 70.33
N PRO A 373 -4.32 -16.37 70.40
CA PRO A 373 -5.10 -17.17 69.44
C PRO A 373 -5.79 -16.41 68.29
N LEU A 374 -6.07 -17.18 67.23
CA LEU A 374 -7.04 -16.88 66.16
C LEU A 374 -8.46 -17.19 66.65
N GLY A 375 -9.33 -16.19 66.65
CA GLY A 375 -10.77 -16.39 66.57
C GLY A 375 -11.20 -16.56 65.11
N GLY A 376 -11.84 -17.70 64.81
CA GLY A 376 -12.63 -17.87 63.57
C GLY A 376 -13.84 -16.94 63.58
N LEU A 377 -14.61 -16.77 62.51
CA LEU A 377 -15.16 -17.77 61.61
C LEU A 377 -15.76 -17.00 60.39
N THR A 378 -15.73 -17.65 59.22
CA THR A 378 -16.85 -17.76 58.25
C THR A 378 -17.52 -16.47 57.74
N SER A 379 -17.45 -16.15 56.45
CA SER A 379 -18.29 -16.70 55.37
C SER A 379 -19.32 -15.67 54.88
N TRP A 380 -19.27 -15.38 53.59
CA TRP A 380 -20.38 -15.18 52.66
C TRP A 380 -21.30 -13.94 52.76
N GLU A 381 -21.43 -13.32 51.57
CA GLU A 381 -22.60 -12.67 50.97
C GLU A 381 -23.02 -11.23 51.31
N ALA A 382 -22.83 -10.39 50.27
CA ALA A 382 -23.81 -9.50 49.62
C ALA A 382 -24.65 -8.55 50.49
N ASN A 383 -24.51 -7.23 50.28
CA ASN A 383 -25.57 -6.43 49.64
C ASN A 383 -25.15 -5.01 49.26
N SER A 384 -25.80 -4.54 48.19
CA SER A 384 -26.15 -3.19 47.75
C SER A 384 -25.77 -1.90 48.50
N SER A 385 -25.68 -0.85 47.68
CA SER A 385 -25.94 0.59 47.91
C SER A 385 -24.79 1.43 48.47
N GLN A 386 -24.13 2.18 47.57
CA GLN A 386 -24.34 3.63 47.39
C GLN A 386 -23.80 4.08 46.04
#